data_AF-A0A376RJN5-F1
#
_entry.id   AF-A0A376RJN5-F1
#
_cell.length_a   1.000
_cell.length_b   1.000
_cell.length_c   1.000
_cell.angle_alpha   90.00
_cell.angle_beta   90.00
_cell.angle_gamma   90.00
#
_symmetry.space_group_name_H-M   'P 1'
#
loop_
_entity.id
_entity.type
_entity.pdbx_description
1 polymer ?
#
loop_
_entity_poly.entity_id
_entity_poly.type
_entity_poly.pdbx_seq_one_letter_code
_entity_poly.pdbx_strand_id
1 'polypeptide(L)'
;MGIKQHNGNTKADRLAELKIRSPSIQLIKFGAIGLNAIIFSPLLIAADTGSQYGTNITINEGDRITGDTADPSGNLYGVMTPAGNTPGNINLGNDVTVNVNDASGYAKGIIIQGKNSSLTANRLTVDVVGQTSAIGINLIGDYTHADLGTGSTIKSNDDGIIIGHSSTLTATQFTIENSNGIGLTINDYGTSVDLGSGSKITTDGSTGVYIGGLNGNNANGAARFTATDLTIDVQGYSAMGINVQKNSVVDLGTNSSIKTNGDNAHGLWSFGQVSANALTVDVTGAAANGVEVRGGTTTIGADSHISSAQGGGLVTSGSDATINFSGTAAQRNSIFSGGSYGASAQTATAVVNMQNTDITVDRNGSLALGLWALSGGRITGDSLAITGAAGARGIYAMTNSQIDLTSDLVIDMSTPDQMAIATQHDDGYAASRINASGRMLINGSVLSKGGLINLDMHPGSVWTGSSLSDNVNGGKTGRCNE
;
A
#
# COMPACT_ATOMS: atom_id res chain seq x y z
N MET A 1 -55.33 32.46 11.42
CA MET A 1 -56.62 32.64 12.13
C MET A 1 -56.59 31.72 13.34
N GLY A 2 -56.77 32.25 14.57
CA GLY A 2 -57.06 31.44 15.76
C GLY A 2 -55.89 31.06 16.69
N ILE A 3 -55.56 31.98 17.60
CA ILE A 3 -54.79 31.82 18.84
C ILE A 3 -55.76 31.44 19.98
N LYS A 4 -55.30 30.66 20.99
CA LYS A 4 -55.55 30.84 22.46
C LYS A 4 -54.72 29.79 23.23
N GLN A 5 -53.65 30.13 23.96
CA GLN A 5 -53.51 30.86 25.24
C GLN A 5 -54.07 30.11 26.47
N HIS A 6 -53.22 29.83 27.47
CA HIS A 6 -53.04 30.67 28.68
C HIS A 6 -52.02 30.02 29.66
N ASN A 7 -50.93 30.73 29.99
CA ASN A 7 -50.68 31.53 31.22
C ASN A 7 -49.97 30.73 32.32
N GLY A 8 -48.92 31.21 32.98
CA GLY A 8 -48.22 32.48 32.83
C GLY A 8 -47.24 32.74 33.99
N ASN A 9 -46.44 33.80 33.83
CA ASN A 9 -45.86 34.69 34.85
C ASN A 9 -44.83 34.10 35.85
N THR A 10 -43.74 34.78 36.26
CA THR A 10 -43.22 36.13 36.04
C THR A 10 -41.77 36.21 36.50
N LYS A 11 -41.08 37.24 35.99
CA LYS A 11 -39.70 37.68 36.26
C LYS A 11 -39.30 37.86 37.73
N ALA A 12 -37.98 37.79 37.95
CA ALA A 12 -37.11 38.78 38.60
C ALA A 12 -36.31 38.31 39.84
N ASP A 13 -34.99 38.32 39.65
CA ASP A 13 -33.86 38.54 40.57
C ASP A 13 -34.14 38.70 42.09
N ARG A 14 -33.42 37.93 42.92
CA ARG A 14 -32.28 38.43 43.73
C ARG A 14 -31.71 37.34 44.67
N LEU A 15 -30.42 37.49 44.93
CA LEU A 15 -29.54 36.74 45.83
C LEU A 15 -30.17 36.35 47.19
N ALA A 16 -29.90 35.11 47.65
CA ALA A 16 -29.68 34.80 49.06
C ALA A 16 -28.89 33.48 49.23
N GLU A 17 -27.66 33.63 49.75
CA GLU A 17 -26.93 32.71 50.66
C GLU A 17 -27.01 31.18 50.45
N LEU A 18 -25.99 30.61 49.79
CA LEU A 18 -25.66 29.20 49.96
C LEU A 18 -24.71 29.04 51.17
N LYS A 19 -25.29 28.78 52.33
CA LYS A 19 -24.59 28.50 53.60
C LYS A 19 -24.00 27.09 53.55
N ILE A 20 -22.68 27.00 53.46
CA ILE A 20 -21.88 25.77 53.52
C ILE A 20 -22.14 25.09 54.87
N ARG A 21 -22.69 23.85 54.85
CA ARG A 21 -22.81 23.00 56.03
C ARG A 21 -21.51 22.23 56.23
N SER A 22 -20.80 22.56 57.30
CA SER A 22 -19.64 21.85 57.82
C SER A 22 -20.02 20.45 58.34
N PRO A 23 -19.28 19.38 58.00
CA PRO A 23 -19.26 18.17 58.80
C PRO A 23 -18.27 18.34 59.96
N SER A 24 -18.75 18.00 61.15
CA SER A 24 -18.08 18.10 62.44
C SER A 24 -16.86 17.17 62.52
N ILE A 25 -15.67 17.75 62.76
CA ILE A 25 -14.46 17.03 63.12
C ILE A 25 -14.56 16.67 64.61
N GLN A 26 -14.75 15.39 64.92
CA GLN A 26 -14.56 14.90 66.28
C GLN A 26 -13.07 14.76 66.59
N LEU A 27 -12.68 15.37 67.70
CA LEU A 27 -11.35 15.43 68.25
C LEU A 27 -11.06 14.13 69.02
N ILE A 28 -10.17 13.27 68.50
CA ILE A 28 -9.55 12.20 69.29
C ILE A 28 -8.04 12.49 69.38
N LYS A 29 -7.56 12.61 70.62
CA LYS A 29 -6.18 12.95 70.97
C LYS A 29 -5.25 11.74 70.89
N PHE A 30 -4.13 11.96 70.19
CA PHE A 30 -2.78 11.40 70.33
C PHE A 30 -2.58 9.88 70.44
N GLY A 31 -2.14 9.29 69.34
CA GLY A 31 -1.21 8.15 69.29
C GLY A 31 -0.15 8.43 68.24
N ALA A 32 1.12 8.48 68.64
CA ALA A 32 2.25 8.75 67.76
C ALA A 32 2.42 7.61 66.74
N ILE A 33 2.14 7.88 65.46
CA ILE A 33 2.49 7.00 64.33
C ILE A 33 2.90 7.87 63.14
N GLY A 34 4.16 7.70 62.73
CA GLY A 34 4.66 7.87 61.36
C GLY A 34 4.34 9.17 60.64
N LEU A 35 5.35 10.04 60.52
CA LEU A 35 5.42 11.04 59.45
C LEU A 35 5.47 10.29 58.10
N ASN A 36 4.31 9.92 57.54
CA ASN A 36 4.24 9.50 56.15
C ASN A 36 4.55 10.74 55.32
N ALA A 37 5.78 10.79 54.80
CA ALA A 37 6.12 11.71 53.73
C ALA A 37 5.12 11.47 52.59
N ILE A 38 4.19 12.40 52.42
CA ILE A 38 3.44 12.51 51.18
C ILE A 38 4.48 12.96 50.16
N ILE A 39 5.10 12.00 49.48
CA ILE A 39 5.89 12.28 48.29
C ILE A 39 4.87 12.70 47.25
N PHE A 40 4.68 14.01 47.09
CA PHE A 40 4.15 14.53 45.84
C PHE A 40 5.13 14.08 44.77
N SER A 41 4.73 13.11 43.95
CA SER A 41 5.36 12.91 42.65
C SER A 41 5.38 14.29 42.00
N PRO A 42 6.56 14.86 41.65
CA PRO A 42 6.58 16.14 40.98
C PRO A 42 5.69 16.02 39.75
N LEU A 43 4.75 16.96 39.58
CA LEU A 43 4.15 17.17 38.27
C LEU A 43 5.33 17.42 37.33
N LEU A 44 5.66 16.42 36.52
CA LEU A 44 6.67 16.56 35.48
C LEU A 44 6.06 17.50 34.44
N ILE A 45 6.44 18.78 34.52
CA ILE A 45 6.09 19.75 33.50
C ILE A 45 7.01 19.45 32.33
N ALA A 46 6.43 19.07 31.19
CA ALA A 46 7.15 18.94 29.94
C ALA A 46 7.95 20.22 29.67
N ALA A 47 9.27 20.09 29.51
CA ALA A 47 10.14 21.20 29.18
C ALA A 47 10.07 21.49 27.66
N ASP A 48 10.17 22.77 27.28
CA ASP A 48 10.41 23.16 25.89
C ASP A 48 11.88 23.52 25.74
N THR A 49 12.56 22.85 24.82
CA THR A 49 13.98 23.03 24.52
C THR A 49 14.14 23.46 23.07
N GLY A 50 15.20 24.22 22.77
CA GLY A 50 15.56 24.56 21.38
C GLY A 50 16.14 23.36 20.63
N SER A 51 16.63 23.59 19.42
CA SER A 51 17.26 22.55 18.60
C SER A 51 18.38 21.81 19.32
N GLN A 52 18.48 20.51 19.10
CA GLN A 52 19.47 19.64 19.72
C GLN A 52 20.53 19.22 18.70
N TYR A 53 21.81 19.46 19.02
CA TYR A 53 22.94 19.08 18.18
C TYR A 53 24.03 18.38 18.97
N GLY A 54 24.46 17.21 18.50
CA GLY A 54 25.57 16.49 19.10
C GLY A 54 25.58 15.00 18.82
N THR A 55 26.54 14.29 19.41
CA THR A 55 26.65 12.83 19.33
C THR A 55 25.99 12.10 20.50
N ASN A 56 25.59 12.80 21.56
CA ASN A 56 24.83 12.20 22.67
C ASN A 56 23.71 13.15 23.03
N ILE A 57 22.49 12.79 22.68
CA ILE A 57 21.29 13.60 22.95
C ILE A 57 20.35 12.73 23.79
N THR A 58 19.96 13.23 24.95
CA THR A 58 19.01 12.56 25.83
C THR A 58 17.98 13.58 26.28
N ILE A 59 16.72 13.28 26.02
CA ILE A 59 15.57 14.13 26.29
C ILE A 59 14.69 13.43 27.32
N ASN A 60 14.08 14.19 28.23
CA ASN A 60 13.18 13.59 29.21
C ASN A 60 11.85 13.27 28.55
N GLU A 61 11.16 12.28 29.12
CA GLU A 61 9.86 11.84 28.62
C GLU A 61 8.85 13.00 28.64
N GLY A 62 8.09 13.13 27.56
CA GLY A 62 7.07 14.17 27.39
C GLY A 62 7.61 15.55 27.02
N ASP A 63 8.93 15.77 26.99
CA ASP A 63 9.51 17.06 26.61
C ASP A 63 9.24 17.41 25.14
N ARG A 64 9.37 18.70 24.84
CA ARG A 64 9.24 19.27 23.50
C ARG A 64 10.58 19.85 23.03
N ILE A 65 10.87 19.60 21.76
CA ILE A 65 11.98 20.21 21.02
C ILE A 65 11.37 21.14 19.96
N THR A 66 11.71 22.42 20.03
CA THR A 66 11.36 23.42 19.02
C THR A 66 12.58 23.68 18.14
N GLY A 67 12.47 23.35 16.85
CA GLY A 67 13.55 23.57 15.88
C GLY A 67 13.72 25.05 15.55
N ASP A 68 14.73 25.67 16.15
CA ASP A 68 15.02 27.11 16.09
C ASP A 68 16.43 27.43 15.55
N THR A 69 17.23 26.40 15.28
CA THR A 69 18.59 26.51 14.76
C THR A 69 18.68 25.98 13.33
N ALA A 70 19.43 26.69 12.48
CA ALA A 70 19.69 26.30 11.10
C ALA A 70 20.94 25.43 10.96
N ASP A 71 20.91 24.44 10.09
CA ASP A 71 22.08 23.68 9.64
C ASP A 71 23.00 24.54 8.75
N PRO A 72 24.20 24.07 8.37
CA PRO A 72 25.11 24.83 7.50
C PRO A 72 24.55 25.20 6.11
N SER A 73 23.48 24.53 5.67
CA SER A 73 22.76 24.82 4.43
C SER A 73 21.56 25.75 4.63
N GLY A 74 21.31 26.19 5.86
CA GLY A 74 20.22 27.10 6.21
C GLY A 74 18.90 26.40 6.54
N ASN A 75 18.85 25.07 6.65
CA ASN A 75 17.60 24.37 6.98
C ASN A 75 17.38 24.39 8.50
N LEU A 76 16.20 24.81 8.99
CA LEU A 76 15.87 24.65 10.41
C LEU A 76 15.78 23.16 10.77
N TYR A 77 16.30 22.79 11.94
CA TYR A 77 16.23 21.41 12.41
C TYR A 77 15.79 21.28 13.88
N GLY A 78 15.14 20.18 14.22
CA GLY A 78 14.82 19.84 15.61
C GLY A 78 15.97 19.10 16.29
N VAL A 79 16.38 17.96 15.73
CA VAL A 79 17.48 17.13 16.23
C VAL A 79 18.47 16.85 15.10
N MET A 80 19.77 17.03 15.35
CA MET A 80 20.80 16.76 14.35
C MET A 80 22.05 16.13 14.96
N THR A 81 22.57 15.07 14.33
CA THR A 81 23.92 14.59 14.62
C THR A 81 24.96 15.19 13.68
N PRO A 82 26.22 15.37 14.12
CA PRO A 82 27.30 15.75 13.23
C PRO A 82 27.52 14.68 12.15
N ALA A 83 27.91 15.10 10.96
CA ALA A 83 28.36 14.21 9.90
C ALA A 83 29.72 13.56 10.22
N GLY A 84 30.01 12.44 9.56
CA GLY A 84 31.29 11.76 9.64
C GLY A 84 31.24 10.42 10.38
N ASN A 85 32.41 9.96 10.84
CA ASN A 85 32.59 8.59 11.36
C ASN A 85 32.33 8.45 12.87
N THR A 86 31.90 9.51 13.56
CA THR A 86 31.61 9.43 14.99
C THR A 86 30.16 9.00 15.20
N PRO A 87 29.91 7.85 15.86
CA PRO A 87 28.55 7.42 16.17
C PRO A 87 27.83 8.40 17.07
N GLY A 88 26.56 8.68 16.76
CA GLY A 88 25.62 9.39 17.62
C GLY A 88 24.71 8.43 18.39
N ASN A 89 24.37 8.76 19.64
CA ASN A 89 23.36 8.07 20.44
C ASN A 89 22.28 9.09 20.85
N ILE A 90 21.09 8.92 20.31
CA ILE A 90 19.97 9.84 20.43
C ILE A 90 18.83 9.07 21.09
N ASN A 91 18.51 9.46 22.31
CA ASN A 91 17.42 8.89 23.08
C ASN A 91 16.41 9.99 23.38
N LEU A 92 15.29 9.96 22.67
CA LEU A 92 14.18 10.89 22.87
C LEU A 92 13.18 10.37 23.91
N GLY A 93 13.32 9.14 24.41
CA GLY A 93 12.40 8.59 25.40
C GLY A 93 10.96 8.46 24.89
N ASN A 94 10.02 8.54 25.82
CA ASN A 94 8.59 8.40 25.58
C ASN A 94 7.90 9.75 25.36
N ASP A 95 6.92 9.80 24.47
CA ASP A 95 5.97 10.93 24.33
C ASP A 95 6.62 12.30 24.00
N VAL A 96 7.85 12.29 23.48
CA VAL A 96 8.52 13.53 23.06
C VAL A 96 7.90 14.08 21.78
N THR A 97 7.84 15.41 21.69
CA THR A 97 7.41 16.12 20.49
C THR A 97 8.55 16.92 19.89
N VAL A 98 8.86 16.71 18.61
CA VAL A 98 9.77 17.54 17.82
C VAL A 98 8.95 18.38 16.86
N ASN A 99 9.05 19.70 16.93
CA ASN A 99 8.34 20.61 16.04
C ASN A 99 9.26 21.59 15.37
N VAL A 100 9.22 21.65 14.05
CA VAL A 100 10.06 22.56 13.25
C VAL A 100 9.18 23.30 12.27
N ASN A 101 9.17 24.62 12.33
CA ASN A 101 8.38 25.45 11.44
C ASN A 101 9.26 26.56 10.86
N ASP A 102 9.65 26.40 9.59
CA ASP A 102 10.35 27.43 8.82
C ASP A 102 9.39 28.11 7.84
N ALA A 103 8.90 29.29 8.24
CA ALA A 103 7.98 30.10 7.45
C ALA A 103 8.61 30.69 6.16
N SER A 104 9.93 30.54 5.96
CA SER A 104 10.65 31.17 4.86
C SER A 104 11.48 30.21 4.01
N GLY A 105 11.79 29.02 4.53
CA GLY A 105 12.81 28.14 3.97
C GLY A 105 12.46 26.67 4.07
N TYR A 106 13.47 25.89 4.47
CA TYR A 106 13.48 24.44 4.49
C TYR A 106 13.52 23.96 5.94
N ALA A 107 12.71 22.95 6.26
CA ALA A 107 12.63 22.43 7.62
C ALA A 107 12.93 20.92 7.64
N LYS A 108 13.61 20.45 8.70
CA LYS A 108 13.88 19.02 8.91
C LYS A 108 13.63 18.66 10.37
N GLY A 109 12.80 17.67 10.67
CA GLY A 109 12.52 17.28 12.05
C GLY A 109 13.76 16.71 12.72
N ILE A 110 14.19 15.54 12.26
CA ILE A 110 15.33 14.80 12.81
C ILE A 110 16.30 14.43 11.68
N ILE A 111 17.60 14.72 11.86
CA ILE A 111 18.66 14.43 10.90
C ILE A 111 19.75 13.57 11.56
N ILE A 112 19.91 12.34 11.09
CA ILE A 112 20.95 11.43 11.59
C ILE A 112 22.01 11.24 10.49
N GLN A 113 23.19 11.84 10.69
CA GLN A 113 24.27 11.91 9.70
C GLN A 113 25.50 11.09 10.09
N GLY A 114 25.76 10.92 11.38
CA GLY A 114 26.92 10.17 11.87
C GLY A 114 26.80 8.68 11.53
N LYS A 115 27.89 8.08 11.04
CA LYS A 115 27.96 6.63 10.79
C LYS A 115 27.72 5.82 12.06
N ASN A 116 26.99 4.71 11.96
CA ASN A 116 26.62 3.83 13.08
C ASN A 116 25.81 4.53 14.20
N SER A 117 25.12 5.64 13.90
CA SER A 117 24.31 6.31 14.93
C SER A 117 23.04 5.54 15.24
N SER A 118 22.52 5.72 16.46
CA SER A 118 21.25 5.18 16.93
C SER A 118 20.28 6.29 17.34
N LEU A 119 19.03 6.19 16.89
CA LEU A 119 17.88 6.97 17.35
C LEU A 119 16.91 6.01 18.05
N THR A 120 16.52 6.33 19.28
CA THR A 120 15.52 5.58 20.05
C THR A 120 14.44 6.52 20.56
N ALA A 121 13.18 6.18 20.32
CA ALA A 121 12.02 6.92 20.77
C ALA A 121 10.80 6.01 20.86
N ASN A 122 9.74 6.46 21.52
CA ASN A 122 8.48 5.72 21.60
C ASN A 122 7.31 6.70 21.77
N ARG A 123 6.22 6.51 21.01
CA ARG A 123 5.14 7.51 20.88
C ARG A 123 5.67 8.92 20.54
N LEU A 124 6.74 8.97 19.74
CA LEU A 124 7.34 10.20 19.25
C LEU A 124 6.37 10.92 18.33
N THR A 125 6.22 12.23 18.51
CA THR A 125 5.53 13.09 17.53
C THR A 125 6.55 13.98 16.84
N VAL A 126 6.62 13.94 15.52
CA VAL A 126 7.42 14.87 14.71
C VAL A 126 6.47 15.67 13.82
N ASP A 127 6.52 16.99 13.89
CA ASP A 127 5.70 17.90 13.06
C ASP A 127 6.60 18.93 12.38
N VAL A 128 6.63 18.91 11.05
CA VAL A 128 7.59 19.68 10.26
C VAL A 128 6.88 20.45 9.15
N VAL A 129 6.98 21.77 9.20
CA VAL A 129 6.45 22.66 8.18
C VAL A 129 7.57 23.51 7.63
N GLY A 130 7.80 23.44 6.32
CA GLY A 130 8.74 24.31 5.61
C GLY A 130 8.06 24.97 4.43
N GLN A 131 8.25 26.27 4.23
CA GLN A 131 7.64 26.98 3.10
C GLN A 131 8.13 26.48 1.74
N THR A 132 9.37 26.01 1.65
CA THR A 132 9.95 25.48 0.41
C THR A 132 9.89 23.96 0.34
N SER A 133 10.26 23.28 1.43
CA SER A 133 10.19 21.82 1.58
C SER A 133 10.40 21.45 3.05
N ALA A 134 9.90 20.27 3.44
CA ALA A 134 10.03 19.71 4.77
C ALA A 134 10.39 18.23 4.72
N ILE A 135 11.21 17.78 5.65
CA ILE A 135 11.44 16.34 5.86
C ILE A 135 11.18 16.01 7.32
N GLY A 136 10.31 15.04 7.59
CA GLY A 136 10.06 14.56 8.95
C GLY A 136 11.32 13.99 9.59
N ILE A 137 11.82 12.86 9.06
CA ILE A 137 13.06 12.22 9.52
C ILE A 137 13.97 11.92 8.34
N ASN A 138 15.26 12.25 8.47
CA ASN A 138 16.27 12.04 7.46
C ASN A 138 17.47 11.24 8.01
N LEU A 139 17.54 9.96 7.65
CA LEU A 139 18.58 9.02 8.05
C LEU A 139 19.59 8.84 6.90
N ILE A 140 20.64 9.66 6.92
CA ILE A 140 21.61 9.78 5.82
C ILE A 140 23.01 9.30 6.18
N GLY A 141 23.26 8.97 7.46
CA GLY A 141 24.50 8.33 7.86
C GLY A 141 24.57 6.88 7.42
N ASP A 142 25.79 6.37 7.21
CA ASP A 142 26.03 4.95 6.94
C ASP A 142 25.62 4.09 8.15
N TYR A 143 24.88 3.01 7.92
CA TYR A 143 24.51 2.02 8.94
C TYR A 143 23.86 2.65 10.18
N THR A 144 22.96 3.62 9.99
CA THR A 144 22.21 4.19 11.12
C THR A 144 21.08 3.27 11.53
N HIS A 145 20.64 3.37 12.79
CA HIS A 145 19.59 2.53 13.35
C HIS A 145 18.56 3.45 14.01
N ALA A 146 17.30 3.36 13.60
CA ALA A 146 16.21 4.08 14.24
C ALA A 146 15.18 3.09 14.79
N ASP A 147 14.94 3.13 16.10
CA ASP A 147 13.81 2.46 16.73
C ASP A 147 12.84 3.52 17.22
N LEU A 148 11.69 3.64 16.54
CA LEU A 148 10.65 4.61 16.87
C LEU A 148 9.55 3.99 17.76
N GLY A 149 9.74 2.74 18.21
CA GLY A 149 8.83 2.09 19.14
C GLY A 149 7.41 1.94 18.58
N THR A 150 6.42 2.08 19.46
CA THR A 150 5.00 1.92 19.14
C THR A 150 4.27 3.27 19.18
N GLY A 151 3.40 3.53 18.20
CA GLY A 151 2.49 4.68 18.22
C GLY A 151 3.14 6.02 17.87
N SER A 152 4.34 6.02 17.29
CA SER A 152 4.98 7.25 16.83
C SER A 152 4.29 7.81 15.58
N THR A 153 4.30 9.13 15.43
CA THR A 153 3.62 9.87 14.35
C THR A 153 4.56 10.89 13.74
N ILE A 154 4.69 10.88 12.41
CA ILE A 154 5.48 11.84 11.63
C ILE A 154 4.54 12.61 10.73
N LYS A 155 4.59 13.94 10.83
CA LYS A 155 3.85 14.88 10.00
C LYS A 155 4.83 15.80 9.28
N SER A 156 4.66 15.95 7.99
CA SER A 156 5.42 16.91 7.19
C SER A 156 4.59 17.47 6.05
N ASN A 157 4.90 18.67 5.58
CA ASN A 157 4.25 19.21 4.38
C ASN A 157 4.95 18.85 3.06
N ASP A 158 5.92 17.92 3.09
CA ASP A 158 6.64 17.34 1.94
C ASP A 158 7.09 15.91 2.32
N ASP A 159 8.36 15.49 2.18
CA ASP A 159 8.72 14.09 2.47
C ASP A 159 8.53 13.69 3.96
N GLY A 160 8.00 12.49 4.20
CA GLY A 160 7.81 11.97 5.55
C GLY A 160 9.13 11.47 6.14
N ILE A 161 9.66 10.38 5.60
CA ILE A 161 10.91 9.77 6.03
C ILE A 161 11.79 9.41 4.82
N ILE A 162 13.06 9.75 4.92
CA ILE A 162 14.09 9.30 3.97
C ILE A 162 15.12 8.50 4.75
N ILE A 163 15.38 7.26 4.31
CA ILE A 163 16.39 6.37 4.87
C ILE A 163 17.24 5.75 3.75
N GLY A 164 18.55 5.66 3.96
CA GLY A 164 19.47 5.06 3.00
C GLY A 164 20.72 4.46 3.62
N HIS A 165 21.71 4.16 2.79
CA HIS A 165 23.07 3.77 3.22
C HIS A 165 23.14 2.56 4.16
N SER A 166 22.37 1.52 3.87
CA SER A 166 22.31 0.29 4.70
C SER A 166 21.86 0.53 6.13
N SER A 167 21.00 1.53 6.35
CA SER A 167 20.42 1.87 7.65
C SER A 167 19.16 1.06 7.94
N THR A 168 18.74 1.03 9.20
CA THR A 168 17.53 0.34 9.64
C THR A 168 16.54 1.28 10.33
N LEU A 169 15.24 1.05 10.13
CA LEU A 169 14.16 1.66 10.90
C LEU A 169 13.16 0.60 11.38
N THR A 170 12.81 0.62 12.66
CA THR A 170 11.76 -0.22 13.25
C THR A 170 10.68 0.63 13.91
N ALA A 171 9.41 0.27 13.70
CA ALA A 171 8.26 0.87 14.37
C ALA A 171 7.05 -0.09 14.37
N THR A 172 6.01 0.23 15.13
CA THR A 172 4.71 -0.49 15.11
C THR A 172 3.57 0.48 15.42
N GLN A 173 2.38 0.25 14.85
CA GLN A 173 1.25 1.20 14.95
C GLN A 173 1.70 2.64 14.61
N PHE A 174 2.56 2.73 13.60
CA PHE A 174 3.28 3.94 13.23
C PHE A 174 2.49 4.73 12.20
N THR A 175 2.48 6.05 12.31
CA THR A 175 1.75 6.92 11.38
C THR A 175 2.68 7.88 10.65
N ILE A 176 2.59 7.92 9.33
CA ILE A 176 3.15 8.99 8.50
C ILE A 176 1.98 9.72 7.84
N GLU A 177 1.93 11.04 7.98
CA GLU A 177 0.97 11.92 7.31
C GLU A 177 1.73 13.04 6.60
N ASN A 178 1.62 13.13 5.28
CA ASN A 178 2.26 14.20 4.53
C ASN A 178 1.37 14.82 3.44
N SER A 179 1.41 16.15 3.31
CA SER A 179 0.54 16.86 2.35
C SER A 179 1.14 16.98 0.94
N ASN A 180 2.42 16.68 0.78
CA ASN A 180 3.13 16.61 -0.51
C ASN A 180 4.25 15.58 -0.39
N GLY A 181 4.99 15.25 -1.46
CA GLY A 181 6.18 14.41 -1.37
C GLY A 181 5.89 12.94 -1.05
N ILE A 182 6.93 12.13 -0.81
CA ILE A 182 6.85 10.69 -0.57
C ILE A 182 6.72 10.42 0.93
N GLY A 183 5.80 9.54 1.32
CA GLY A 183 5.62 9.17 2.73
C GLY A 183 6.86 8.50 3.31
N LEU A 184 7.34 7.43 2.66
CA LEU A 184 8.53 6.68 3.06
C LEU A 184 9.43 6.38 1.86
N THR A 185 10.67 6.84 1.91
CA THR A 185 11.70 6.58 0.90
C THR A 185 12.80 5.69 1.47
N ILE A 186 13.00 4.51 0.87
CA ILE A 186 14.01 3.51 1.26
C ILE A 186 15.02 3.37 0.13
N ASN A 187 16.22 3.90 0.33
CA ASN A 187 17.28 3.93 -0.68
C ASN A 187 18.40 2.95 -0.37
N ASP A 188 19.09 2.51 -1.42
CA ASP A 188 20.37 1.77 -1.37
C ASP A 188 20.30 0.32 -0.89
N TYR A 189 21.30 -0.46 -1.30
CA TYR A 189 21.49 -1.82 -0.82
C TYR A 189 21.61 -1.86 0.71
N GLY A 190 21.05 -2.91 1.31
CA GLY A 190 21.10 -3.20 2.74
C GLY A 190 20.15 -2.38 3.61
N THR A 191 19.52 -1.33 3.08
CA THR A 191 18.62 -0.49 3.88
C THR A 191 17.33 -1.26 4.16
N SER A 192 16.86 -1.24 5.40
CA SER A 192 15.72 -2.04 5.83
C SER A 192 14.76 -1.25 6.70
N VAL A 193 13.47 -1.32 6.41
CA VAL A 193 12.41 -0.76 7.25
C VAL A 193 11.42 -1.85 7.64
N ASP A 194 11.10 -1.92 8.92
CA ASP A 194 10.06 -2.79 9.48
C ASP A 194 9.06 -1.91 10.25
N LEU A 195 7.85 -1.78 9.72
CA LEU A 195 6.77 -1.02 10.37
C LEU A 195 5.84 -1.92 11.20
N GLY A 196 6.22 -3.19 11.42
CA GLY A 196 5.48 -4.14 12.23
C GLY A 196 4.01 -4.22 11.85
N SER A 197 3.12 -4.19 12.84
CA SER A 197 1.67 -4.33 12.63
C SER A 197 0.90 -3.04 12.85
N GLY A 198 -0.13 -2.79 12.03
CA GLY A 198 -1.13 -1.74 12.25
C GLY A 198 -0.64 -0.33 11.93
N SER A 199 0.38 -0.21 11.09
CA SER A 199 0.94 1.09 10.68
C SER A 199 0.12 1.73 9.56
N LYS A 200 0.21 3.05 9.43
CA LYS A 200 -0.53 3.85 8.46
C LYS A 200 0.36 4.86 7.76
N ILE A 201 0.22 4.98 6.44
CA ILE A 201 0.86 6.01 5.63
C ILE A 201 -0.23 6.73 4.82
N THR A 202 -0.29 8.05 4.94
CA THR A 202 -1.20 8.89 4.16
C THR A 202 -0.43 10.01 3.48
N THR A 203 -0.61 10.15 2.17
CA THR A 203 -0.03 11.27 1.42
C THR A 203 -1.01 11.87 0.42
N ASP A 204 -1.03 13.21 0.33
CA ASP A 204 -1.88 13.95 -0.62
C ASP A 204 -1.15 14.40 -1.90
N GLY A 205 0.14 14.06 -2.07
CA GLY A 205 0.95 14.57 -3.19
C GLY A 205 1.63 13.54 -4.08
N SER A 206 2.13 12.43 -3.54
CA SER A 206 2.98 11.50 -4.30
C SER A 206 2.88 10.06 -3.78
N THR A 207 3.96 9.30 -3.89
CA THR A 207 4.02 7.88 -3.57
C THR A 207 3.96 7.65 -2.06
N GLY A 208 3.23 6.62 -1.62
CA GLY A 208 3.18 6.21 -0.22
C GLY A 208 4.54 5.65 0.23
N VAL A 209 4.99 4.58 -0.42
CA VAL A 209 6.30 3.96 -0.19
C VAL A 209 7.10 3.85 -1.48
N TYR A 210 8.29 4.44 -1.51
CA TYR A 210 9.29 4.18 -2.52
C TYR A 210 10.41 3.33 -1.94
N ILE A 211 10.82 2.29 -2.66
CA ILE A 211 11.96 1.45 -2.27
C ILE A 211 12.84 1.12 -3.47
N GLY A 212 14.15 1.35 -3.33
CA GLY A 212 15.13 1.04 -4.37
C GLY A 212 16.54 0.73 -3.88
N GLY A 213 16.93 -0.54 -4.00
CA GLY A 213 18.33 -1.00 -3.86
C GLY A 213 19.19 -0.68 -5.09
N LEU A 214 19.26 0.59 -5.47
CA LEU A 214 19.88 1.02 -6.74
C LEU A 214 21.34 1.47 -6.59
N ASN A 215 21.74 1.93 -5.41
CA ASN A 215 23.11 2.39 -5.12
C ASN A 215 23.64 1.76 -3.82
N GLY A 216 24.89 2.08 -3.48
CA GLY A 216 25.59 1.52 -2.32
C GLY A 216 26.26 0.17 -2.61
N ASN A 217 26.60 -0.56 -1.56
CA ASN A 217 27.33 -1.84 -1.67
C ASN A 217 26.37 -3.03 -1.78
N ASN A 218 26.36 -3.69 -2.94
CA ASN A 218 25.50 -4.85 -3.20
C ASN A 218 25.73 -6.04 -2.24
N ALA A 219 26.89 -6.14 -1.61
CA ALA A 219 27.19 -7.17 -0.62
C ALA A 219 26.32 -7.05 0.65
N ASN A 220 25.73 -5.87 0.89
CA ASN A 220 24.81 -5.64 2.00
C ASN A 220 23.40 -6.23 1.72
N GLY A 221 23.17 -6.75 0.50
CA GLY A 221 21.92 -7.36 0.09
C GLY A 221 20.87 -6.33 -0.37
N ALA A 222 19.71 -6.81 -0.80
CA ALA A 222 18.61 -5.98 -1.28
C ALA A 222 18.11 -4.97 -0.23
N ALA A 223 17.51 -3.87 -0.71
CA ALA A 223 16.69 -3.00 0.14
C ALA A 223 15.44 -3.77 0.59
N ARG A 224 14.97 -3.53 1.83
CA ARG A 224 13.85 -4.28 2.43
C ARG A 224 12.79 -3.38 3.05
N PHE A 225 11.53 -3.74 2.84
CA PHE A 225 10.38 -3.15 3.51
C PHE A 225 9.46 -4.26 4.04
N THR A 226 9.17 -4.26 5.33
CA THR A 226 8.27 -5.23 5.98
C THR A 226 7.17 -4.52 6.75
N ALA A 227 5.95 -5.00 6.62
CA ALA A 227 4.80 -4.60 7.43
C ALA A 227 3.71 -5.67 7.41
N THR A 228 2.74 -5.57 8.32
CA THR A 228 1.51 -6.38 8.35
C THR A 228 0.36 -5.49 8.80
N ASP A 229 -0.86 -5.72 8.32
CA ASP A 229 -2.00 -4.85 8.63
C ASP A 229 -1.67 -3.36 8.34
N LEU A 230 -0.91 -3.13 7.27
CA LEU A 230 -0.48 -1.81 6.84
C LEU A 230 -1.62 -1.13 6.09
N THR A 231 -1.93 0.12 6.42
CA THR A 231 -2.83 0.95 5.62
C THR A 231 -2.07 2.02 4.86
N ILE A 232 -2.21 2.06 3.54
CA ILE A 232 -1.71 3.12 2.68
C ILE A 232 -2.91 3.82 2.02
N ASP A 233 -3.02 5.14 2.16
CA ASP A 233 -4.01 5.97 1.45
C ASP A 233 -3.30 7.14 0.78
N VAL A 234 -3.26 7.14 -0.56
CA VAL A 234 -2.53 8.15 -1.32
C VAL A 234 -3.40 8.84 -2.36
N GLN A 235 -3.15 10.12 -2.54
CA GLN A 235 -3.83 10.97 -3.50
C GLN A 235 -2.78 11.67 -4.38
N GLY A 236 -3.04 11.82 -5.67
CA GLY A 236 -2.19 12.58 -6.59
C GLY A 236 -1.94 11.93 -7.95
N TYR A 237 -1.49 12.72 -8.92
CA TYR A 237 -1.10 12.22 -10.24
C TYR A 237 0.19 11.39 -10.13
N SER A 238 0.19 10.16 -10.68
CA SER A 238 1.30 9.21 -10.55
C SER A 238 1.69 8.88 -9.10
N ALA A 239 0.76 9.06 -8.15
CA ALA A 239 0.93 8.75 -6.74
C ALA A 239 0.79 7.24 -6.50
N MET A 240 1.88 6.50 -6.58
CA MET A 240 1.82 5.04 -6.37
C MET A 240 1.58 4.71 -4.90
N GLY A 241 0.83 3.67 -4.60
CA GLY A 241 0.73 3.18 -3.23
C GLY A 241 2.11 2.70 -2.76
N ILE A 242 2.68 1.76 -3.53
CA ILE A 242 4.06 1.30 -3.36
C ILE A 242 4.76 1.23 -4.71
N ASN A 243 5.92 1.89 -4.80
CA ASN A 243 6.83 1.86 -5.93
C ASN A 243 8.08 1.05 -5.58
N VAL A 244 8.20 -0.15 -6.13
CA VAL A 244 9.27 -1.10 -5.88
C VAL A 244 10.24 -1.12 -7.06
N GLN A 245 11.48 -0.70 -6.83
CA GLN A 245 12.53 -0.75 -7.84
C GLN A 245 13.33 -2.06 -7.76
N LYS A 246 14.20 -2.29 -8.74
CA LYS A 246 15.09 -3.47 -8.77
C LYS A 246 15.91 -3.61 -7.48
N ASN A 247 16.31 -4.84 -7.17
CA ASN A 247 17.07 -5.20 -5.97
C ASN A 247 16.40 -4.79 -4.65
N SER A 248 15.07 -4.88 -4.63
CA SER A 248 14.24 -4.58 -3.47
C SER A 248 13.33 -5.76 -3.16
N VAL A 249 13.08 -5.98 -1.87
CA VAL A 249 12.18 -7.01 -1.36
C VAL A 249 11.16 -6.35 -0.43
N VAL A 250 9.89 -6.55 -0.72
CA VAL A 250 8.78 -6.05 0.07
C VAL A 250 7.97 -7.23 0.59
N ASP A 251 7.71 -7.25 1.90
CA ASP A 251 6.80 -8.19 2.54
C ASP A 251 5.69 -7.43 3.26
N LEU A 252 4.47 -7.50 2.73
CA LEU A 252 3.28 -6.85 3.30
C LEU A 252 2.50 -7.78 4.25
N GLY A 253 3.05 -8.96 4.52
CA GLY A 253 2.49 -9.91 5.49
C GLY A 253 1.04 -10.26 5.17
N THR A 254 0.14 -9.98 6.13
CA THR A 254 -1.31 -10.25 6.00
C THR A 254 -2.13 -8.97 6.20
N ASN A 255 -3.32 -8.89 5.59
CA ASN A 255 -4.33 -7.86 5.82
C ASN A 255 -3.90 -6.41 5.51
N SER A 256 -2.84 -6.22 4.72
CA SER A 256 -2.46 -4.89 4.28
C SER A 256 -3.47 -4.34 3.25
N SER A 257 -3.71 -3.03 3.29
CA SER A 257 -4.62 -2.31 2.41
C SER A 257 -3.90 -1.13 1.74
N ILE A 258 -4.06 -1.02 0.43
CA ILE A 258 -3.52 0.07 -0.37
C ILE A 258 -4.67 0.73 -1.12
N LYS A 259 -4.84 2.02 -0.90
CA LYS A 259 -5.77 2.86 -1.63
C LYS A 259 -5.02 3.96 -2.35
N THR A 260 -5.28 4.11 -3.64
CA THR A 260 -4.71 5.20 -4.45
C THR A 260 -5.82 5.93 -5.19
N ASN A 261 -5.69 7.25 -5.29
CA ASN A 261 -6.59 8.08 -6.07
C ASN A 261 -5.81 9.11 -6.91
N GLY A 262 -5.87 8.95 -8.22
CA GLY A 262 -5.29 9.86 -9.20
C GLY A 262 -4.95 9.16 -10.50
N ASP A 263 -4.79 9.94 -11.56
CA ASP A 263 -4.43 9.37 -12.85
C ASP A 263 -2.99 8.81 -12.80
N ASN A 264 -2.80 7.63 -13.39
CA ASN A 264 -1.56 6.84 -13.32
C ASN A 264 -1.14 6.44 -11.89
N ALA A 265 -2.02 6.54 -10.89
CA ALA A 265 -1.72 6.21 -9.49
C ALA A 265 -1.89 4.70 -9.22
N HIS A 266 -0.91 3.88 -9.59
CA HIS A 266 -0.96 2.42 -9.38
C HIS A 266 -0.97 2.04 -7.90
N GLY A 267 -1.73 1.01 -7.53
CA GLY A 267 -1.70 0.43 -6.18
C GLY A 267 -0.30 -0.09 -5.84
N LEU A 268 0.18 -1.02 -6.65
CA LEU A 268 1.54 -1.55 -6.59
C LEU A 268 2.21 -1.47 -7.96
N TRP A 269 3.37 -0.82 -8.05
CA TRP A 269 4.20 -0.79 -9.24
C TRP A 269 5.58 -1.37 -8.95
N SER A 270 5.94 -2.49 -9.59
CA SER A 270 7.09 -3.29 -9.15
C SER A 270 8.06 -3.71 -10.25
N PHE A 271 9.35 -3.56 -9.95
CA PHE A 271 10.50 -4.15 -10.63
C PHE A 271 11.30 -5.10 -9.71
N GLY A 272 10.79 -5.36 -8.51
CA GLY A 272 11.45 -6.11 -7.44
C GLY A 272 10.70 -7.37 -7.03
N GLN A 273 10.87 -7.77 -5.77
CA GLN A 273 10.16 -8.91 -5.17
C GLN A 273 9.13 -8.42 -4.17
N VAL A 274 7.89 -8.92 -4.26
CA VAL A 274 6.81 -8.54 -3.35
C VAL A 274 6.07 -9.80 -2.86
N SER A 275 5.80 -9.90 -1.56
CA SER A 275 4.93 -10.90 -0.97
C SER A 275 3.79 -10.26 -0.17
N ALA A 276 2.59 -10.82 -0.27
CA ALA A 276 1.43 -10.43 0.55
C ALA A 276 0.41 -11.56 0.64
N ASN A 277 -0.43 -11.55 1.68
CA ASN A 277 -1.62 -12.38 1.84
C ASN A 277 -2.77 -11.49 2.32
N ALA A 278 -4.01 -11.86 2.00
CA ALA A 278 -5.19 -11.06 2.32
C ALA A 278 -5.01 -9.56 1.96
N LEU A 279 -4.38 -9.31 0.81
CA LEU A 279 -4.04 -7.96 0.36
C LEU A 279 -5.26 -7.32 -0.27
N THR A 280 -5.63 -6.13 0.19
CA THR A 280 -6.65 -5.30 -0.46
C THR A 280 -5.99 -4.15 -1.23
N VAL A 281 -6.30 -4.00 -2.51
CA VAL A 281 -5.87 -2.87 -3.33
C VAL A 281 -7.09 -2.23 -3.96
N ASP A 282 -7.30 -0.94 -3.74
CA ASP A 282 -8.39 -0.16 -4.35
C ASP A 282 -7.83 1.09 -5.05
N VAL A 283 -8.02 1.16 -6.36
CA VAL A 283 -7.42 2.18 -7.21
C VAL A 283 -8.49 2.95 -7.96
N THR A 284 -8.47 4.27 -7.81
CA THR A 284 -9.33 5.19 -8.56
C THR A 284 -8.48 6.14 -9.40
N GLY A 285 -8.76 6.24 -10.70
CA GLY A 285 -8.06 7.14 -11.61
C GLY A 285 -7.82 6.53 -12.98
N ALA A 286 -7.64 7.37 -14.00
CA ALA A 286 -7.41 6.90 -15.36
C ALA A 286 -6.02 6.26 -15.47
N ALA A 287 -5.90 5.19 -16.26
CA ALA A 287 -4.65 4.45 -16.46
C ALA A 287 -3.99 3.92 -15.17
N ALA A 288 -4.74 3.85 -14.07
CA ALA A 288 -4.23 3.44 -12.76
C ALA A 288 -4.54 1.96 -12.51
N ASN A 289 -3.57 1.08 -12.80
CA ASN A 289 -3.67 -0.35 -12.55
C ASN A 289 -3.64 -0.69 -11.05
N GLY A 290 -4.33 -1.74 -10.63
CA GLY A 290 -4.25 -2.29 -9.27
C GLY A 290 -2.83 -2.74 -8.93
N VAL A 291 -2.34 -3.73 -9.67
CA VAL A 291 -0.97 -4.25 -9.55
C VAL A 291 -0.32 -4.32 -10.93
N GLU A 292 0.84 -3.68 -11.07
CA GLU A 292 1.66 -3.74 -12.27
C GLU A 292 3.09 -4.17 -11.95
N VAL A 293 3.54 -5.25 -12.57
CA VAL A 293 4.90 -5.80 -12.45
C VAL A 293 5.61 -5.66 -13.78
N ARG A 294 6.71 -4.91 -13.77
CA ARG A 294 7.59 -4.66 -14.92
C ARG A 294 8.91 -5.43 -14.90
N GLY A 295 9.17 -6.12 -13.78
CA GLY A 295 10.28 -7.05 -13.59
C GLY A 295 10.22 -7.66 -12.19
N GLY A 296 10.86 -8.82 -12.02
CA GLY A 296 10.83 -9.54 -10.75
C GLY A 296 9.51 -10.29 -10.51
N THR A 297 9.23 -10.65 -9.26
CA THR A 297 8.11 -11.52 -8.90
C THR A 297 7.27 -10.89 -7.81
N THR A 298 5.98 -10.78 -8.04
CA THR A 298 4.99 -10.42 -7.02
C THR A 298 4.14 -11.65 -6.71
N THR A 299 4.12 -12.08 -5.45
CA THR A 299 3.35 -13.23 -4.97
C THR A 299 2.31 -12.77 -3.96
N ILE A 300 1.04 -12.90 -4.33
CA ILE A 300 -0.11 -12.50 -3.53
C ILE A 300 -0.94 -13.76 -3.27
N GLY A 301 -1.07 -14.11 -2.00
CA GLY A 301 -1.76 -15.32 -1.57
C GLY A 301 -3.26 -15.13 -1.37
N ALA A 302 -3.83 -15.99 -0.53
CA ALA A 302 -5.27 -16.14 -0.40
C ALA A 302 -5.98 -14.94 0.22
N ASP A 303 -7.29 -14.87 -0.02
CA ASP A 303 -8.18 -13.82 0.49
C ASP A 303 -7.82 -12.40 0.00
N SER A 304 -7.16 -12.30 -1.15
CA SER A 304 -6.70 -11.01 -1.68
C SER A 304 -7.67 -10.43 -2.71
N HIS A 305 -7.87 -9.11 -2.67
CA HIS A 305 -8.89 -8.39 -3.43
C HIS A 305 -8.28 -7.17 -4.13
N ILE A 306 -8.28 -7.18 -5.46
CA ILE A 306 -7.69 -6.10 -6.27
C ILE A 306 -8.78 -5.43 -7.09
N SER A 307 -8.98 -4.13 -6.89
CA SER A 307 -9.97 -3.32 -7.58
C SER A 307 -9.29 -2.14 -8.29
N SER A 308 -9.65 -1.92 -9.56
CA SER A 308 -9.30 -0.70 -10.29
C SER A 308 -10.52 -0.17 -11.04
N ALA A 309 -10.86 1.10 -10.81
CA ALA A 309 -12.05 1.71 -11.38
C ALA A 309 -11.95 1.99 -12.89
N GLN A 310 -10.76 2.32 -13.40
CA GLN A 310 -10.55 2.68 -14.81
C GLN A 310 -9.25 2.12 -15.42
N GLY A 311 -8.42 1.43 -14.62
CA GLY A 311 -7.24 0.70 -15.06
C GLY A 311 -7.46 -0.82 -15.00
N GLY A 312 -6.40 -1.58 -15.29
CA GLY A 312 -6.44 -3.03 -15.16
C GLY A 312 -6.30 -3.52 -13.73
N GLY A 313 -6.73 -4.75 -13.47
CA GLY A 313 -6.52 -5.40 -12.18
C GLY A 313 -5.05 -5.80 -11.98
N LEU A 314 -4.61 -6.83 -12.72
CA LEU A 314 -3.24 -7.36 -12.69
C LEU A 314 -2.56 -7.18 -14.05
N VAL A 315 -1.33 -6.67 -14.05
CA VAL A 315 -0.56 -6.42 -15.27
C VAL A 315 0.86 -6.91 -15.11
N THR A 316 1.31 -7.75 -16.03
CA THR A 316 2.73 -7.99 -16.23
C THR A 316 3.18 -7.51 -17.59
N SER A 317 4.25 -6.73 -17.59
CA SER A 317 4.93 -6.24 -18.79
C SER A 317 6.44 -6.23 -18.54
N GLY A 318 7.27 -6.00 -19.55
CA GLY A 318 8.73 -5.96 -19.37
C GLY A 318 9.39 -7.33 -19.33
N SER A 319 10.61 -7.39 -18.78
CA SER A 319 11.46 -8.58 -18.79
C SER A 319 11.42 -9.31 -17.45
N ASP A 320 11.17 -10.61 -17.48
CA ASP A 320 11.20 -11.50 -16.29
C ASP A 320 10.22 -11.03 -15.20
N ALA A 321 9.03 -10.59 -15.64
CA ALA A 321 7.96 -10.10 -14.78
C ALA A 321 6.94 -11.22 -14.51
N THR A 322 6.76 -11.58 -13.25
CA THR A 322 5.81 -12.62 -12.84
C THR A 322 4.88 -12.12 -11.75
N ILE A 323 3.58 -12.39 -11.92
CA ILE A 323 2.59 -12.32 -10.83
C ILE A 323 2.14 -13.75 -10.51
N ASN A 324 2.23 -14.13 -9.23
CA ASN A 324 1.56 -15.31 -8.67
C ASN A 324 0.42 -14.82 -7.78
N PHE A 325 -0.83 -15.11 -8.15
CA PHE A 325 -2.02 -14.62 -7.48
C PHE A 325 -2.92 -15.80 -7.10
N SER A 326 -2.65 -16.41 -5.95
CA SER A 326 -3.15 -17.75 -5.60
C SER A 326 -4.01 -17.73 -4.33
N GLY A 327 -5.31 -17.91 -4.54
CA GLY A 327 -6.30 -18.19 -3.49
C GLY A 327 -6.38 -19.67 -3.12
N THR A 328 -7.18 -19.95 -2.10
CA THR A 328 -7.62 -21.31 -1.79
C THR A 328 -9.09 -21.49 -2.15
N ALA A 329 -9.58 -22.73 -2.18
CA ALA A 329 -10.99 -23.00 -2.41
C ALA A 329 -11.91 -22.35 -1.36
N ALA A 330 -11.41 -22.17 -0.13
CA ALA A 330 -12.16 -21.54 0.97
C ALA A 330 -12.01 -20.01 1.02
N GLN A 331 -10.85 -19.50 0.57
CA GLN A 331 -10.50 -18.09 0.57
C GLN A 331 -10.04 -17.71 -0.83
N ARG A 332 -11.01 -17.52 -1.71
CA ARG A 332 -10.78 -17.16 -3.11
C ARG A 332 -10.29 -15.72 -3.17
N ASN A 333 -9.45 -15.45 -4.16
CA ASN A 333 -9.07 -14.09 -4.48
C ASN A 333 -10.10 -13.43 -5.39
N SER A 334 -10.13 -12.11 -5.44
CA SER A 334 -10.97 -11.38 -6.40
C SER A 334 -10.23 -10.27 -7.15
N ILE A 335 -10.67 -10.04 -8.38
CA ILE A 335 -10.24 -8.95 -9.23
C ILE A 335 -11.47 -8.24 -9.77
N PHE A 336 -11.55 -6.93 -9.58
CA PHE A 336 -12.47 -6.05 -10.30
C PHE A 336 -11.67 -5.09 -11.18
N SER A 337 -12.04 -4.99 -12.46
CA SER A 337 -11.49 -3.98 -13.36
C SER A 337 -12.58 -3.28 -14.13
N GLY A 338 -12.65 -1.96 -13.97
CA GLY A 338 -13.37 -1.06 -14.85
C GLY A 338 -12.55 -0.55 -16.04
N GLY A 339 -11.34 -1.09 -16.24
CA GLY A 339 -10.44 -0.75 -17.34
C GLY A 339 -10.44 -1.78 -18.46
N SER A 340 -9.34 -1.84 -19.23
CA SER A 340 -9.25 -2.69 -20.42
C SER A 340 -9.13 -4.18 -20.10
N TYR A 341 -8.72 -4.57 -18.88
CA TYR A 341 -8.47 -5.98 -18.56
C TYR A 341 -8.51 -6.32 -17.07
N GLY A 342 -9.00 -7.51 -16.73
CA GLY A 342 -8.90 -8.09 -15.39
C GLY A 342 -7.46 -8.48 -15.07
N ALA A 343 -6.88 -9.39 -15.85
CA ALA A 343 -5.47 -9.77 -15.78
C ALA A 343 -4.83 -9.80 -17.17
N SER A 344 -3.59 -9.29 -17.28
CA SER A 344 -2.90 -9.22 -18.57
C SER A 344 -1.40 -9.52 -18.49
N ALA A 345 -0.90 -10.29 -19.46
CA ALA A 345 0.52 -10.60 -19.67
C ALA A 345 0.95 -10.10 -21.05
N GLN A 346 1.80 -9.07 -21.10
CA GLN A 346 1.93 -8.20 -22.28
C GLN A 346 3.23 -8.33 -23.09
N THR A 347 4.18 -9.12 -22.63
CA THR A 347 5.50 -9.31 -23.26
C THR A 347 5.93 -10.77 -23.21
N ALA A 348 6.95 -11.14 -23.99
CA ALA A 348 7.34 -12.54 -24.18
C ALA A 348 7.77 -13.29 -22.91
N THR A 349 8.20 -12.57 -21.88
CA THR A 349 8.57 -13.15 -20.58
C THR A 349 7.65 -12.72 -19.44
N ALA A 350 6.54 -12.02 -19.77
CA ALA A 350 5.50 -11.68 -18.80
C ALA A 350 4.65 -12.92 -18.48
N VAL A 351 4.51 -13.21 -17.19
CA VAL A 351 3.77 -14.36 -16.68
C VAL A 351 2.75 -13.91 -15.63
N VAL A 352 1.52 -14.42 -15.73
CA VAL A 352 0.53 -14.35 -14.66
C VAL A 352 0.08 -15.77 -14.32
N ASN A 353 0.21 -16.17 -13.06
CA ASN A 353 -0.28 -17.45 -12.55
C ASN A 353 -1.39 -17.17 -11.54
N MET A 354 -2.55 -17.78 -11.73
CA MET A 354 -3.72 -17.57 -10.87
C MET A 354 -4.29 -18.89 -10.37
N GLN A 355 -4.79 -18.88 -9.14
CA GLN A 355 -5.54 -20.01 -8.61
C GLN A 355 -6.69 -19.53 -7.73
N ASN A 356 -7.85 -20.18 -7.84
CA ASN A 356 -9.03 -19.89 -7.03
C ASN A 356 -9.40 -18.40 -7.03
N THR A 357 -9.58 -17.83 -8.23
CA THR A 357 -9.79 -16.39 -8.40
C THR A 357 -11.08 -16.08 -9.14
N ASP A 358 -11.82 -15.10 -8.63
CA ASP A 358 -13.00 -14.51 -9.25
C ASP A 358 -12.64 -13.19 -9.93
N ILE A 359 -12.95 -13.06 -11.21
CA ILE A 359 -12.57 -11.92 -12.05
C ILE A 359 -13.83 -11.28 -12.60
N THR A 360 -14.03 -9.99 -12.34
CA THR A 360 -15.13 -9.20 -12.90
C THR A 360 -14.57 -8.06 -13.74
N VAL A 361 -15.05 -7.95 -14.98
CA VAL A 361 -14.69 -6.85 -15.87
C VAL A 361 -15.94 -6.09 -16.33
N ASP A 362 -15.96 -4.78 -16.09
CA ASP A 362 -17.04 -3.89 -16.50
C ASP A 362 -16.53 -2.50 -16.87
N ARG A 363 -16.39 -2.27 -18.17
CA ARG A 363 -15.97 -0.97 -18.72
C ARG A 363 -17.15 -0.20 -19.32
N ASN A 364 -18.34 -0.35 -18.73
CA ASN A 364 -19.55 0.41 -19.09
C ASN A 364 -19.87 0.35 -20.60
N GLY A 365 -19.88 -0.85 -21.18
CA GLY A 365 -20.18 -1.07 -22.61
C GLY A 365 -18.97 -0.99 -23.55
N SER A 366 -17.82 -0.50 -23.08
CA SER A 366 -16.58 -0.51 -23.85
C SER A 366 -15.88 -1.86 -23.77
N LEU A 367 -14.97 -2.12 -24.72
CA LEU A 367 -14.20 -3.36 -24.73
C LEU A 367 -13.33 -3.49 -23.46
N ALA A 368 -13.53 -4.60 -22.76
CA ALA A 368 -12.72 -5.08 -21.65
C ALA A 368 -12.47 -6.58 -21.81
N LEU A 369 -11.35 -7.08 -21.28
CA LEU A 369 -10.92 -8.47 -21.41
C LEU A 369 -10.70 -9.08 -20.03
N GLY A 370 -11.41 -10.14 -19.65
CA GLY A 370 -11.18 -10.82 -18.36
C GLY A 370 -9.72 -11.24 -18.22
N LEU A 371 -9.24 -12.02 -19.19
CA LEU A 371 -7.83 -12.37 -19.37
C LEU A 371 -7.32 -11.88 -20.73
N TRP A 372 -6.15 -11.26 -20.76
CA TRP A 372 -5.51 -10.82 -22.00
C TRP A 372 -4.02 -11.16 -22.07
N ALA A 373 -3.66 -12.11 -22.93
CA ALA A 373 -2.28 -12.42 -23.23
C ALA A 373 -1.90 -11.89 -24.62
N LEU A 374 -0.72 -11.28 -24.73
CA LEU A 374 -0.17 -10.76 -25.99
C LEU A 374 1.35 -10.79 -26.02
N SER A 375 1.90 -10.74 -27.23
CA SER A 375 3.33 -10.56 -27.52
C SER A 375 4.21 -11.62 -26.89
N GLY A 376 3.76 -12.87 -26.89
CA GLY A 376 4.43 -13.99 -26.21
C GLY A 376 4.10 -14.17 -24.73
N GLY A 377 3.28 -13.30 -24.14
CA GLY A 377 2.88 -13.39 -22.74
C GLY A 377 2.12 -14.67 -22.40
N ARG A 378 2.26 -15.12 -21.16
CA ARG A 378 1.68 -16.38 -20.67
C ARG A 378 0.81 -16.15 -19.44
N ILE A 379 -0.41 -16.68 -19.49
CA ILE A 379 -1.30 -16.76 -18.34
C ILE A 379 -1.55 -18.23 -18.01
N THR A 380 -1.41 -18.62 -16.74
CA THR A 380 -1.89 -19.90 -16.23
C THR A 380 -2.95 -19.69 -15.17
N GLY A 381 -3.95 -20.55 -15.15
CA GLY A 381 -5.08 -20.43 -14.24
C GLY A 381 -5.60 -21.77 -13.76
N ASP A 382 -5.94 -21.86 -12.49
CA ASP A 382 -6.61 -23.04 -11.90
C ASP A 382 -7.84 -22.59 -11.12
N SER A 383 -9.00 -23.20 -11.38
CA SER A 383 -10.24 -22.90 -10.63
C SER A 383 -10.68 -21.42 -10.71
N LEU A 384 -10.90 -20.91 -11.92
CA LEU A 384 -11.21 -19.50 -12.19
C LEU A 384 -12.71 -19.27 -12.48
N ALA A 385 -13.23 -18.12 -12.05
CA ALA A 385 -14.52 -17.60 -12.50
C ALA A 385 -14.32 -16.22 -13.13
N ILE A 386 -14.89 -16.00 -14.32
CA ILE A 386 -14.78 -14.76 -15.09
C ILE A 386 -16.18 -14.26 -15.41
N THR A 387 -16.53 -13.06 -14.95
CA THR A 387 -17.79 -12.38 -15.25
C THR A 387 -17.50 -11.17 -16.12
N GLY A 388 -18.10 -11.13 -17.30
CA GLY A 388 -17.95 -10.03 -18.26
C GLY A 388 -19.25 -9.28 -18.47
N ALA A 389 -19.25 -7.98 -18.18
CA ALA A 389 -20.37 -7.09 -18.49
C ALA A 389 -20.55 -6.89 -20.01
N ALA A 390 -21.56 -6.13 -20.40
CA ALA A 390 -21.83 -5.86 -21.80
C ALA A 390 -20.62 -5.23 -22.51
N GLY A 391 -20.26 -5.77 -23.69
CA GLY A 391 -19.10 -5.31 -24.48
C GLY A 391 -17.76 -5.95 -24.07
N ALA A 392 -17.70 -6.66 -22.95
CA ALA A 392 -16.50 -7.37 -22.53
C ALA A 392 -16.28 -8.66 -23.33
N ARG A 393 -15.07 -9.22 -23.18
CA ARG A 393 -14.72 -10.60 -23.56
C ARG A 393 -14.14 -11.32 -22.36
N GLY A 394 -14.37 -12.62 -22.26
CA GLY A 394 -13.83 -13.42 -21.16
C GLY A 394 -12.31 -13.59 -21.28
N ILE A 395 -11.86 -14.35 -22.28
CA ILE A 395 -10.45 -14.73 -22.47
C ILE A 395 -10.01 -14.34 -23.87
N TYR A 396 -8.86 -13.67 -23.98
CA TYR A 396 -8.31 -13.20 -25.24
C TYR A 396 -6.81 -13.42 -25.39
N ALA A 397 -6.39 -14.03 -26.49
CA ALA A 397 -4.98 -14.27 -26.79
C ALA A 397 -4.62 -13.81 -28.22
N MET A 398 -3.56 -13.02 -28.34
CA MET A 398 -3.04 -12.50 -29.62
C MET A 398 -1.50 -12.54 -29.68
N THR A 399 -0.93 -12.34 -30.87
CA THR A 399 0.51 -12.16 -31.08
C THR A 399 1.43 -13.17 -30.35
N ASN A 400 1.33 -14.47 -30.68
CA ASN A 400 2.14 -15.56 -30.13
C ASN A 400 1.98 -15.81 -28.61
N SER A 401 0.86 -15.44 -28.02
CA SER A 401 0.63 -15.61 -26.57
C SER A 401 0.02 -16.97 -26.20
N GLN A 402 0.02 -17.27 -24.90
CA GLN A 402 -0.53 -18.50 -24.35
C GLN A 402 -1.40 -18.25 -23.11
N ILE A 403 -2.54 -18.95 -23.06
CA ILE A 403 -3.37 -19.06 -21.85
C ILE A 403 -3.64 -20.55 -21.61
N ASP A 404 -3.28 -21.08 -20.44
CA ASP A 404 -3.54 -22.47 -20.04
C ASP A 404 -4.39 -22.50 -18.75
N LEU A 405 -5.54 -23.16 -18.79
CA LEU A 405 -6.51 -23.20 -17.70
C LEU A 405 -6.84 -24.63 -17.29
N THR A 406 -6.94 -24.89 -15.99
CA THR A 406 -7.26 -26.21 -15.43
C THR A 406 -8.38 -26.16 -14.40
N SER A 407 -8.92 -27.35 -14.08
CA SER A 407 -9.93 -27.57 -13.04
C SER A 407 -11.26 -26.89 -13.37
N ASP A 408 -11.91 -26.24 -12.40
CA ASP A 408 -13.19 -25.57 -12.64
C ASP A 408 -12.97 -24.24 -13.39
N LEU A 409 -13.68 -24.04 -14.49
CA LEU A 409 -13.69 -22.78 -15.22
C LEU A 409 -15.11 -22.29 -15.42
N VAL A 410 -15.43 -21.12 -14.87
CA VAL A 410 -16.70 -20.44 -15.11
C VAL A 410 -16.43 -19.19 -15.95
N ILE A 411 -17.13 -19.03 -17.06
CA ILE A 411 -17.15 -17.80 -17.85
C ILE A 411 -18.59 -17.41 -18.06
N ASP A 412 -19.00 -16.30 -17.47
CA ASP A 412 -20.35 -15.75 -17.62
C ASP A 412 -20.28 -14.39 -18.29
N MET A 413 -20.64 -14.37 -19.57
CA MET A 413 -20.77 -13.14 -20.35
C MET A 413 -22.22 -12.63 -20.30
N SER A 414 -22.43 -11.32 -20.51
CA SER A 414 -23.78 -10.76 -20.39
C SER A 414 -24.83 -11.34 -21.35
N THR A 415 -24.40 -11.94 -22.47
CA THR A 415 -25.24 -12.75 -23.36
C THR A 415 -24.46 -13.91 -23.99
N PRO A 416 -25.13 -14.98 -24.45
CA PRO A 416 -24.48 -16.09 -25.17
C PRO A 416 -23.74 -15.68 -26.45
N ASP A 417 -24.12 -14.55 -27.07
CA ASP A 417 -23.50 -14.04 -28.30
C ASP A 417 -22.18 -13.30 -28.05
N GLN A 418 -21.92 -12.89 -26.82
CA GLN A 418 -20.66 -12.22 -26.46
C GLN A 418 -19.50 -13.20 -26.40
N MET A 419 -18.28 -12.71 -26.63
CA MET A 419 -17.11 -13.57 -26.72
C MET A 419 -16.63 -14.01 -25.34
N ALA A 420 -16.85 -15.28 -25.02
CA ALA A 420 -16.27 -15.91 -23.83
C ALA A 420 -14.78 -16.21 -24.04
N ILE A 421 -14.40 -16.76 -25.19
CA ILE A 421 -13.01 -17.16 -25.48
C ILE A 421 -12.69 -16.82 -26.93
N ALA A 422 -11.60 -16.09 -27.17
CA ALA A 422 -11.18 -15.78 -28.54
C ALA A 422 -9.67 -15.69 -28.73
N THR A 423 -9.22 -16.07 -29.93
CA THR A 423 -7.87 -15.78 -30.45
C THR A 423 -7.93 -14.77 -31.59
N GLN A 424 -6.82 -14.08 -31.83
CA GLN A 424 -6.64 -13.17 -32.96
C GLN A 424 -5.49 -13.59 -33.87
N HIS A 425 -5.69 -13.40 -35.17
CA HIS A 425 -4.65 -13.45 -36.17
C HIS A 425 -4.00 -12.08 -36.35
N ASP A 426 -2.68 -12.02 -36.30
CA ASP A 426 -1.89 -10.83 -36.57
C ASP A 426 -0.75 -11.18 -37.52
N ASP A 427 -0.69 -10.48 -38.66
CA ASP A 427 0.35 -10.68 -39.67
C ASP A 427 1.75 -10.51 -39.06
N GLY A 428 2.65 -11.44 -39.36
CA GLY A 428 4.03 -11.43 -38.85
C GLY A 428 4.19 -12.02 -37.45
N TYR A 429 3.11 -12.43 -36.77
CA TYR A 429 3.18 -13.12 -35.48
C TYR A 429 2.79 -14.58 -35.59
N ALA A 430 3.41 -15.42 -34.75
CA ALA A 430 3.00 -16.81 -34.60
C ALA A 430 1.61 -16.90 -33.93
N ALA A 431 0.94 -18.03 -34.17
CA ALA A 431 -0.39 -18.31 -33.65
C ALA A 431 -0.42 -18.29 -32.11
N SER A 432 -1.46 -17.69 -31.54
CA SER A 432 -1.72 -17.75 -30.09
C SER A 432 -2.48 -19.02 -29.73
N ARG A 433 -2.38 -19.44 -28.47
CA ARG A 433 -3.01 -20.68 -27.98
C ARG A 433 -3.77 -20.45 -26.68
N ILE A 434 -4.98 -21.00 -26.60
CA ILE A 434 -5.77 -21.08 -25.37
C ILE A 434 -6.09 -22.55 -25.14
N ASN A 435 -5.66 -23.09 -24.01
CA ASN A 435 -6.00 -24.45 -23.58
C ASN A 435 -6.82 -24.36 -22.31
N ALA A 436 -7.90 -25.11 -22.23
CA ALA A 436 -8.66 -25.32 -21.00
C ALA A 436 -8.96 -26.82 -20.84
N SER A 437 -8.82 -27.36 -19.65
CA SER A 437 -9.19 -28.75 -19.32
C SER A 437 -9.82 -28.82 -17.93
N GLY A 438 -10.96 -29.48 -17.80
CA GLY A 438 -11.71 -29.59 -16.55
C GLY A 438 -13.21 -29.35 -16.71
N ARG A 439 -13.90 -29.09 -15.61
CA ARG A 439 -15.34 -28.80 -15.65
C ARG A 439 -15.54 -27.34 -16.04
N MET A 440 -16.29 -27.09 -17.11
CA MET A 440 -16.46 -25.76 -17.68
C MET A 440 -17.92 -25.35 -17.72
N LEU A 441 -18.25 -24.18 -17.18
CA LEU A 441 -19.55 -23.53 -17.32
C LEU A 441 -19.36 -22.25 -18.11
N ILE A 442 -19.73 -22.27 -19.39
CA ILE A 442 -19.48 -21.18 -20.34
C ILE A 442 -20.82 -20.64 -20.85
N ASN A 443 -21.10 -19.39 -20.54
CA ASN A 443 -22.14 -18.59 -21.17
C ASN A 443 -21.46 -17.53 -22.05
N GLY A 444 -21.46 -17.74 -23.36
CA GLY A 444 -20.77 -16.92 -24.35
C GLY A 444 -20.18 -17.75 -25.49
N SER A 445 -19.87 -17.07 -26.58
CA SER A 445 -19.41 -17.66 -27.82
C SER A 445 -17.87 -17.81 -27.86
N VAL A 446 -17.39 -18.77 -28.65
CA VAL A 446 -15.97 -19.11 -28.80
C VAL A 446 -15.51 -18.85 -30.24
N LEU A 447 -14.44 -18.07 -30.41
CA LEU A 447 -13.90 -17.67 -31.71
C LEU A 447 -12.41 -18.00 -31.86
N SER A 448 -12.09 -18.98 -32.71
CA SER A 448 -10.70 -19.29 -33.07
C SER A 448 -10.34 -18.60 -34.39
N LYS A 449 -9.61 -17.48 -34.33
CA LYS A 449 -9.15 -16.75 -35.52
C LYS A 449 -7.62 -16.70 -35.56
N GLY A 450 -7.00 -17.44 -36.49
CA GLY A 450 -5.55 -17.57 -36.65
C GLY A 450 -4.79 -18.18 -35.48
N GLY A 451 -5.46 -18.48 -34.37
CA GLY A 451 -4.92 -19.18 -33.20
C GLY A 451 -5.62 -20.51 -32.96
N LEU A 452 -5.20 -21.17 -31.88
CA LEU A 452 -5.70 -22.46 -31.42
C LEU A 452 -6.48 -22.29 -30.12
N ILE A 453 -7.68 -22.86 -30.06
CA ILE A 453 -8.47 -22.99 -28.83
C ILE A 453 -8.74 -24.47 -28.61
N ASN A 454 -8.24 -25.03 -27.51
CA ASN A 454 -8.49 -26.41 -27.12
C ASN A 454 -9.30 -26.44 -25.81
N LEU A 455 -10.51 -26.99 -25.87
CA LEU A 455 -11.40 -27.16 -24.72
C LEU A 455 -11.60 -28.65 -24.48
N ASP A 456 -11.04 -29.16 -23.39
CA ASP A 456 -11.21 -30.53 -22.91
C ASP A 456 -12.22 -30.53 -21.76
N MET A 457 -13.50 -30.60 -22.12
CA MET A 457 -14.63 -30.43 -21.20
C MET A 457 -14.95 -31.74 -20.48
N HIS A 458 -14.83 -31.76 -19.16
CA HIS A 458 -15.15 -32.91 -18.31
C HIS A 458 -16.67 -33.02 -18.00
N PRO A 459 -17.16 -34.17 -17.48
CA PRO A 459 -18.56 -34.33 -17.10
C PRO A 459 -19.09 -33.21 -16.18
N GLY A 460 -20.34 -32.80 -16.42
CA GLY A 460 -20.96 -31.66 -15.71
C GLY A 460 -20.64 -30.30 -16.31
N SER A 461 -19.90 -30.24 -17.41
CA SER A 461 -19.70 -29.01 -18.18
C SER A 461 -20.95 -28.61 -18.97
N VAL A 462 -21.16 -27.30 -19.13
CA VAL A 462 -22.25 -26.72 -19.92
C VAL A 462 -21.70 -25.55 -20.72
N TRP A 463 -22.02 -25.52 -22.02
CA TRP A 463 -21.71 -24.39 -22.88
C TRP A 463 -22.97 -23.89 -23.57
N THR A 464 -23.27 -22.60 -23.39
CA THR A 464 -24.32 -21.86 -24.08
C THR A 464 -23.68 -20.74 -24.91
N GLY A 465 -23.72 -20.86 -26.24
CA GLY A 465 -23.15 -19.90 -27.16
C GLY A 465 -22.92 -20.48 -28.55
N SER A 466 -22.26 -19.72 -29.41
CA SER A 466 -21.87 -20.14 -30.76
C SER A 466 -20.37 -20.42 -30.86
N SER A 467 -19.99 -21.24 -31.83
CA SER A 467 -18.58 -21.53 -32.13
C SER A 467 -18.23 -21.13 -33.54
N LEU A 468 -17.08 -20.48 -33.75
CA LEU A 468 -16.55 -20.17 -35.07
C LEU A 468 -15.04 -20.43 -35.10
N SER A 469 -14.56 -21.03 -36.19
CA SER A 469 -13.14 -21.13 -36.50
C SER A 469 -12.90 -20.78 -37.97
N ASP A 470 -11.83 -20.04 -38.22
CA ASP A 470 -11.33 -19.79 -39.59
C ASP A 470 -10.51 -20.97 -40.16
N ASN A 471 -10.33 -22.05 -39.39
CA ASN A 471 -9.52 -23.23 -39.71
C ASN A 471 -8.04 -22.93 -40.00
N VAL A 472 -7.55 -21.75 -39.65
CA VAL A 472 -6.14 -21.36 -39.83
C VAL A 472 -5.30 -21.92 -38.69
N ASN A 473 -4.05 -22.31 -38.96
CA ASN A 473 -3.09 -22.84 -37.98
C ASN A 473 -3.60 -24.06 -37.18
N GLY A 474 -4.52 -24.84 -37.75
CA GLY A 474 -5.12 -25.99 -37.07
C GLY A 474 -6.26 -25.63 -36.11
N GLY A 475 -6.78 -24.40 -36.20
CA GLY A 475 -7.94 -23.93 -35.43
C GLY A 475 -9.10 -24.94 -35.49
N LYS A 476 -9.51 -25.41 -34.32
CA LYS A 476 -10.68 -26.26 -34.10
C LYS A 476 -11.42 -25.69 -32.90
N THR A 477 -12.74 -25.71 -32.93
CA THR A 477 -13.56 -25.55 -31.71
C THR A 477 -13.72 -26.96 -31.11
N GLY A 478 -13.53 -27.09 -29.79
CA GLY A 478 -13.27 -28.38 -29.11
C GLY A 478 -14.27 -29.52 -29.39
N ARG A 479 -13.83 -30.77 -29.15
CA ARG A 479 -14.71 -31.94 -29.13
C ARG A 479 -15.48 -31.96 -27.81
N CYS A 480 -16.81 -31.85 -27.86
CA CYS A 480 -17.65 -32.33 -26.77
C CYS A 480 -17.56 -33.87 -26.80
N ASN A 481 -17.04 -34.50 -25.74
CA ASN A 481 -17.27 -35.92 -25.55
C ASN A 481 -18.74 -36.05 -25.08
N GLU A 482 -19.59 -36.56 -25.96
CA GLU A 482 -20.99 -36.90 -25.66
C GLU A 482 -21.10 -37.99 -24.59
#